data_AF-A0A645JUZ5-F1
#
_entry.id   AF-A0A645JUZ5-F1
#
_cell.length_a   1.000
_cell.length_b   1.000
_cell.length_c   1.000
_cell.angle_alpha   90.00
_cell.angle_beta   90.00
_cell.angle_gamma   90.00
#
_symmetry.space_group_name_H-M   'P 1'
#
loop_
_entity.id
_entity.type
_entity.pdbx_description
1 polymer ?
#
loop_
_entity_poly.entity_id
_entity_poly.type
_entity_poly.pdbx_seq_one_letter_code
_entity_poly.pdbx_strand_id
1 'polypeptide(L)'
;MDIDFLYSEKLILRKKGSGTRKLIEQKLSAKGISLDELNIISLIDSNEMIKKMIELGLGISFISKIAVKNEVDLKLIKTLSIKNLNLKRSFYFVHSKNRTLPPSVEAFKDFLINWQNKQ
;
A
#
# COMPACT_ATOMS: atom_id res chain seq x y z
N MET A 1 -14.89 6.68 7.88
CA MET A 1 -14.54 8.07 8.24
C MET A 1 -14.53 8.92 6.98
N ASP A 2 -14.68 10.24 7.11
CA ASP A 2 -14.46 11.15 5.98
C ASP A 2 -12.97 11.24 5.64
N ILE A 3 -12.63 11.76 4.46
CA ILE A 3 -11.23 11.97 4.06
C ILE A 3 -10.58 13.08 4.86
N ASP A 4 -11.37 14.03 5.38
CA ASP A 4 -10.88 15.13 6.20
C ASP A 4 -10.17 14.67 7.49
N PHE A 5 -10.49 13.45 7.95
CA PHE A 5 -9.79 12.77 9.04
C PHE A 5 -8.27 12.72 8.84
N LEU A 6 -7.79 12.71 7.60
CA LEU A 6 -6.35 12.69 7.30
C LEU A 6 -5.63 13.97 7.73
N TYR A 7 -6.31 15.12 7.76
CA TYR A 7 -5.71 16.39 8.15
C TYR A 7 -5.42 16.48 9.66
N SER A 8 -6.19 15.76 10.48
CA SER A 8 -6.01 15.74 11.94
C SER A 8 -5.02 14.71 12.46
N GLU A 9 -4.49 13.85 11.58
CA GLU A 9 -3.72 12.67 11.98
C GLU A 9 -2.23 12.76 11.62
N LYS A 10 -1.39 12.12 12.44
CA LYS A 10 0.04 11.98 12.16
C LYS A 10 0.25 10.88 11.13
N LEU A 11 0.68 11.24 9.93
CA LEU A 11 0.88 10.30 8.82
C LEU A 11 2.33 9.86 8.71
N ILE A 12 2.52 8.54 8.67
CA ILE A 12 3.80 7.90 8.37
C ILE A 12 3.69 7.36 6.96
N LEU A 13 4.46 7.89 6.01
CA LEU A 13 4.38 7.48 4.62
C LEU A 13 5.61 6.67 4.20
N ARG A 14 5.47 5.90 3.13
CA ARG A 14 6.62 5.30 2.46
C ARG A 14 7.49 6.39 1.83
N LYS A 15 8.79 6.14 1.65
CA LYS A 15 9.67 7.02 0.84
C LYS A 15 9.20 7.09 -0.62
N LYS A 16 9.63 8.13 -1.33
CA LYS A 16 9.44 8.27 -2.79
C LYS A 16 9.97 7.01 -3.50
N GLY A 17 9.32 6.63 -4.60
CA GLY A 17 9.62 5.39 -5.33
C GLY A 17 8.78 4.18 -4.92
N SER A 18 8.20 4.18 -3.71
CA SER A 18 7.24 3.14 -3.30
C SER A 18 5.98 3.16 -4.15
N GLY A 19 5.58 2.01 -4.69
CA GLY A 19 4.32 1.87 -5.44
C GLY A 19 3.09 2.21 -4.60
N THR A 20 3.12 1.91 -3.30
CA THR A 20 2.05 2.33 -2.38
C THR A 20 1.98 3.85 -2.29
N ARG A 21 3.11 4.54 -2.12
CA ARG A 21 3.12 6.02 -2.06
C ARG A 21 2.60 6.64 -3.36
N LYS A 22 3.04 6.15 -4.51
CA LYS A 22 2.55 6.61 -5.82
C LYS A 22 1.02 6.49 -5.93
N LEU A 23 0.46 5.37 -5.50
CA LEU A 23 -0.99 5.16 -5.50
C LEU A 23 -1.72 6.16 -4.59
N ILE A 24 -1.21 6.39 -3.38
CA ILE A 24 -1.80 7.36 -2.43
C ILE A 24 -1.75 8.77 -3.00
N GLU A 25 -0.58 9.21 -3.48
CA GLU A 25 -0.39 10.52 -4.12
C GLU A 25 -1.39 10.72 -5.27
N GLN A 26 -1.53 9.74 -6.16
CA GLN A 26 -2.48 9.81 -7.27
C GLN A 26 -3.94 9.89 -6.79
N LYS A 27 -4.33 9.07 -5.81
CA LYS A 27 -5.73 8.99 -5.35
C LYS A 27 -6.14 10.20 -4.52
N LEU A 28 -5.23 10.79 -3.75
CA LEU A 28 -5.47 12.02 -3.01
C LEU A 28 -5.46 13.23 -3.93
N SER A 29 -4.49 13.32 -4.86
CA SER A 29 -4.43 14.40 -5.86
C SER A 29 -5.67 14.43 -6.76
N ALA A 30 -6.21 13.27 -7.17
CA ALA A 30 -7.47 13.19 -7.91
C ALA A 30 -8.70 13.70 -7.12
N LYS A 31 -8.55 13.93 -5.81
CA LYS A 31 -9.55 14.54 -4.93
C LYS A 31 -9.20 15.98 -4.55
N GLY A 32 -8.17 16.56 -5.16
CA GLY A 32 -7.71 17.92 -4.86
C GLY A 32 -6.85 18.05 -3.60
N ILE A 33 -6.38 16.94 -3.02
CA ILE A 33 -5.59 16.95 -1.78
C ILE A 33 -4.11 16.80 -2.11
N SER A 34 -3.30 17.80 -1.79
CA SER A 34 -1.84 17.68 -1.84
C SER A 34 -1.30 16.98 -0.60
N LEU A 35 -0.23 16.20 -0.75
CA LEU A 35 0.46 15.61 0.41
C LEU A 35 1.05 16.69 1.34
N ASP A 36 1.40 17.86 0.80
CA ASP A 36 2.00 18.95 1.58
C ASP A 36 1.00 19.60 2.55
N GLU A 37 -0.30 19.35 2.37
CA GLU A 37 -1.35 19.79 3.28
C GLU A 37 -1.53 18.84 4.48
N LEU A 38 -0.92 17.66 4.43
CA LEU A 38 -1.08 16.61 5.42
C LEU A 38 0.07 16.62 6.44
N ASN A 39 -0.24 16.25 7.69
CA ASN A 39 0.76 16.15 8.75
C ASN A 39 1.61 14.88 8.62
N ILE A 40 2.54 14.88 7.65
CA ILE A 40 3.46 13.77 7.41
C ILE A 40 4.66 13.89 8.35
N ILE A 41 4.69 13.05 9.38
CA ILE A 41 5.72 13.09 10.42
C ILE A 41 6.99 12.30 10.06
N SER A 42 6.91 11.37 9.10
CA SER A 42 8.06 10.56 8.72
C SER A 42 7.90 9.87 7.36
N LEU A 43 9.05 9.62 6.70
CA LEU A 43 9.17 8.92 5.43
C LEU A 43 10.05 7.66 5.56
N ILE A 44 9.44 6.49 5.47
CA ILE A 44 10.07 5.20 5.80
C ILE A 44 10.18 4.28 4.58
N ASP A 45 11.25 3.50 4.46
CA ASP A 45 11.48 2.56 3.35
C ASP A 45 10.93 1.15 3.63
N SER A 46 10.84 0.73 4.89
CA SER A 46 10.39 -0.60 5.31
C SER A 46 8.93 -0.64 5.82
N ASN A 47 8.17 -1.66 5.43
CA ASN A 47 6.84 -1.90 6.01
C ASN A 47 6.93 -2.29 7.50
N GLU A 48 7.93 -3.08 7.89
CA GLU A 48 8.09 -3.54 9.29
C GLU A 48 8.30 -2.37 10.24
N MET A 49 9.11 -1.39 9.84
CA MET A 49 9.33 -0.18 10.63
C MET A 49 8.04 0.63 10.78
N ILE A 50 7.27 0.80 9.69
CA ILE A 50 5.97 1.50 9.77
C ILE A 50 5.02 0.77 10.71
N LYS A 51 4.90 -0.57 10.62
CA LYS A 51 4.05 -1.37 11.51
C LYS A 51 4.45 -1.17 12.97
N LYS A 52 5.75 -1.21 13.29
CA LYS A 52 6.24 -0.96 14.65
C LYS A 52 5.89 0.44 15.15
N MET A 53 6.01 1.47 14.31
CA MET A 53 5.63 2.84 14.68
C MET A 53 4.12 2.97 14.96
N ILE A 54 3.28 2.26 14.21
CA ILE A 54 1.83 2.21 14.45
C ILE A 54 1.52 1.51 15.77
N GLU A 55 2.13 0.35 16.04
CA GLU A 55 1.98 -0.38 17.31
C GLU A 55 2.38 0.46 18.53
N LEU A 56 3.38 1.33 18.37
CA LEU A 56 3.83 2.28 19.39
C LEU A 56 2.95 3.53 19.49
N GLY A 57 1.88 3.63 18.69
CA GLY A 57 0.94 4.76 18.73
C GLY A 57 1.47 6.06 18.13
N LEU A 58 2.50 6.01 17.28
CA LEU A 58 3.15 7.21 16.74
C LEU A 58 2.34 7.89 15.62
N GLY A 59 1.42 7.16 14.98
CA GLY A 59 0.57 7.69 13.92
C GLY A 59 -0.11 6.58 13.10
N ILE A 60 -0.63 6.97 11.94
CA ILE A 60 -1.31 6.08 10.98
C ILE A 60 -0.54 6.01 9.66
N SER A 61 -0.84 4.98 8.86
CA SER A 61 -0.21 4.81 7.55
C SER A 61 -1.12 4.10 6.54
N PHE A 62 -0.74 4.19 5.28
CA PHE A 62 -1.30 3.38 4.20
C PHE A 62 -0.40 2.17 3.93
N ILE A 63 -0.91 0.97 4.24
CA ILE A 63 -0.19 -0.30 4.06
C ILE A 63 -1.08 -1.28 3.29
N SER A 64 -0.47 -2.17 2.50
CA SER A 64 -1.19 -3.28 1.87
C SER A 64 -1.89 -4.14 2.92
N LYS A 65 -3.18 -4.46 2.73
CA LYS A 65 -3.92 -5.37 3.62
C LYS A 65 -3.21 -6.70 3.83
N ILE A 66 -2.55 -7.22 2.79
CA ILE A 66 -1.79 -8.48 2.84
C ILE A 66 -0.58 -8.36 3.79
N ALA A 67 0.08 -7.20 3.80
CA ALA A 67 1.32 -6.99 4.57
C ALA A 67 1.09 -6.73 6.06
N VAL A 68 -0.16 -6.44 6.46
CA VAL A 68 -0.56 -6.16 7.85
C VAL A 68 -1.53 -7.23 8.40
N LYS A 69 -1.72 -8.33 7.66
CA LYS A 69 -2.74 -9.34 8.00
C LYS A 69 -2.51 -9.90 9.40
N ASN A 70 -1.26 -10.27 9.72
CA ASN A 70 -0.92 -10.89 11.00
C ASN A 70 -1.17 -9.94 12.17
N GLU A 71 -0.77 -8.68 12.04
CA GLU A 71 -0.94 -7.67 13.09
C GLU A 71 -2.41 -7.34 13.34
N VAL A 72 -3.24 -7.37 12.29
CA VAL A 72 -4.69 -7.22 12.42
C VAL A 72 -5.33 -8.44 13.08
N ASP A 73 -4.95 -9.66 12.69
CA ASP A 73 -5.44 -10.90 13.29
C ASP A 73 -5.08 -10.99 14.78
N LEU A 74 -3.88 -10.54 15.14
CA LEU A 74 -3.39 -10.43 16.52
C LEU A 74 -3.93 -9.21 17.27
N LYS A 75 -4.77 -8.38 16.64
CA LYS A 75 -5.35 -7.14 17.19
C LYS A 75 -4.32 -6.10 17.65
N LEU A 76 -3.10 -6.16 17.13
CA LEU A 76 -2.04 -5.18 17.37
C LEU A 76 -2.28 -3.90 16.58
N ILE A 77 -2.84 -4.03 15.37
CA ILE A 77 -3.13 -2.90 14.47
C ILE A 77 -4.61 -2.95 14.08
N LYS A 78 -5.25 -1.78 14.07
CA LYS A 78 -6.63 -1.62 13.57
C LYS A 78 -6.62 -1.05 12.15
N THR A 79 -7.48 -1.58 11.29
CA THR A 79 -7.67 -1.05 9.94
C THR A 79 -8.69 0.09 9.93
N LEU A 80 -8.38 1.16 9.21
CA LEU A 80 -9.23 2.33 9.04
C LEU A 80 -9.83 2.37 7.64
N SER A 81 -11.13 2.65 7.52
CA SER A 81 -11.82 2.81 6.23
C SER A 81 -12.23 4.26 5.99
N ILE A 82 -11.75 4.82 4.89
CA ILE A 82 -12.04 6.20 4.47
C ILE A 82 -13.08 6.15 3.34
N LYS A 83 -14.16 6.90 3.51
CA LYS A 83 -15.25 6.99 2.52
C LYS A 83 -14.70 7.56 1.22
N ASN A 84 -15.20 7.05 0.10
CA ASN A 84 -14.87 7.52 -1.24
C ASN A 84 -13.38 7.45 -1.63
N LEU A 85 -12.51 6.79 -0.85
CA LEU A 85 -11.09 6.62 -1.16
C LEU A 85 -10.80 5.16 -1.54
N ASN A 86 -10.86 4.85 -2.83
CA ASN A 86 -10.59 3.51 -3.33
C ASN A 86 -9.10 3.31 -3.65
N LEU A 87 -8.41 2.54 -2.80
CA LEU A 87 -6.99 2.23 -2.90
C LEU A 87 -6.70 0.84 -3.50
N LYS A 88 -7.60 0.33 -4.34
CA LYS A 88 -7.34 -0.90 -5.10
C LYS A 88 -6.23 -0.68 -6.13
N ARG A 89 -5.34 -1.66 -6.24
CA ARG A 89 -4.30 -1.76 -7.27
C ARG A 89 -4.21 -3.19 -7.77
N SER A 90 -3.81 -3.35 -9.03
CA SER A 90 -3.51 -4.65 -9.63
C SER A 90 -2.02 -4.97 -9.47
N PHE A 91 -1.71 -6.26 -9.40
CA PHE A 91 -0.35 -6.75 -9.62
C PHE A 91 -0.15 -7.02 -11.11
N TYR A 92 1.06 -6.75 -11.61
CA TYR A 92 1.40 -6.91 -13.02
C TYR A 92 2.67 -7.76 -13.13
N PHE A 93 2.66 -8.71 -14.06
CA PHE A 93 3.86 -9.40 -14.50
C PHE A 93 4.45 -8.64 -15.69
N VAL A 94 5.67 -8.12 -15.54
CA VAL A 94 6.31 -7.26 -16.55
C VAL A 94 7.52 -7.99 -17.13
N HIS A 95 7.56 -8.13 -18.45
CA HIS A 95 8.71 -8.68 -19.19
C HIS A 95 8.93 -7.92 -20.49
N SER A 96 10.14 -8.02 -21.06
CA SER A 96 10.42 -7.44 -22.37
C SER A 96 9.70 -8.21 -23.47
N LYS A 97 9.08 -7.49 -24.41
CA LYS A 97 8.47 -8.08 -25.61
C LYS A 97 9.51 -8.65 -26.57
N ASN A 98 10.75 -8.17 -26.49
CA ASN A 98 11.83 -8.53 -27.42
C ASN A 98 12.66 -9.72 -26.93
N ARG A 99 12.22 -10.41 -25.87
CA ARG A 99 12.89 -11.60 -25.34
C ARG A 99 11.90 -12.74 -25.22
N THR A 100 12.24 -13.88 -25.82
CA THR A 100 11.55 -15.14 -25.56
C THR A 100 11.76 -15.51 -24.09
N LEU A 101 10.66 -15.85 -23.41
CA LEU A 101 10.73 -16.28 -22.02
C LEU A 101 11.27 -17.72 -21.98
N PRO A 102 12.23 -18.04 -21.10
CA PRO A 102 12.60 -19.41 -20.85
C PRO A 102 11.38 -20.23 -20.38
N PRO A 103 11.30 -21.55 -20.67
CA PRO A 103 10.16 -22.37 -20.27
C PRO A 103 9.82 -22.30 -18.79
N SER A 104 10.82 -22.18 -17.91
CA SER A 104 10.61 -22.01 -16.47
C SER A 104 9.92 -20.69 -16.10
N VAL A 105 10.19 -19.62 -16.84
CA VAL A 105 9.56 -18.30 -16.64
C VAL A 105 8.16 -18.28 -17.21
N GLU A 106 7.91 -18.97 -18.33
CA GLU A 106 6.55 -19.16 -18.86
C GLU A 106 5.68 -19.96 -17.87
N ALA A 107 6.18 -21.09 -17.37
CA ALA A 107 5.49 -21.87 -16.36
C ALA A 107 5.18 -21.04 -15.10
N PHE A 108 6.13 -20.19 -14.67
CA PHE A 108 5.91 -19.29 -13.53
C PHE A 108 4.88 -18.19 -13.84
N LYS A 109 4.93 -17.58 -15.02
CA LYS A 109 3.94 -16.61 -15.48
C LYS A 109 2.54 -17.22 -15.48
N ASP A 110 2.40 -18.42 -16.05
CA ASP A 110 1.12 -19.12 -16.12
C ASP A 110 0.62 -19.52 -14.72
N PHE A 111 1.52 -19.95 -13.84
CA PHE A 111 1.20 -20.17 -12.43
C PHE A 111 0.65 -18.89 -11.76
N LEU A 112 1.32 -17.74 -11.95
CA LEU A 112 0.91 -16.46 -11.35
C LEU A 112 -0.44 -15.96 -11.90
N ILE A 113 -0.66 -16.07 -13.21
CA ILE A 113 -1.91 -15.61 -13.85
C ILE A 113 -3.09 -16.47 -13.39
N ASN A 114 -2.89 -17.78 -13.27
CA ASN A 114 -3.93 -18.72 -12.85
C ASN A 114 -4.05 -18.86 -11.33
N TRP A 115 -3.32 -18.05 -10.55
CA TRP A 115 -3.28 -18.13 -9.09
C TRP A 115 -4.64 -17.82 -8.40
N GLN A 116 -5.69 -17.51 -9.16
CA GLN A 116 -7.01 -17.08 -8.67
C GLN A 116 -7.97 -18.18 -8.19
N ASN A 117 -7.58 -19.46 -8.10
CA ASN A 117 -8.48 -20.53 -7.64
C ASN A 117 -8.26 -21.03 -6.20
N LYS A 118 -7.43 -20.36 -5.39
CA LYS A 118 -7.19 -20.78 -3.99
C LYS A 118 -6.96 -19.60 -3.05
N GLN A 119 -7.98 -18.76 -2.79
CA GLN A 119 -8.13 -18.02 -1.52
C GLN A 119 -9.61 -17.73 -1.24
#